data_AF-A0AAX2TLA4-F1
#
_entry.id   AF-A0AAX2TLA4-F1
#
_cell.length_a   1.000
_cell.length_b   1.000
_cell.length_c   1.000
_cell.angle_alpha   90.00
_cell.angle_beta   90.00
_cell.angle_gamma   90.00
#
_symmetry.space_group_name_H-M   'P 1'
#
loop_
_entity.id
_entity.type
_entity.pdbx_description
1 polymer ?
#
loop_
_entity_poly.entity_id
_entity_poly.type
_entity_poly.pdbx_seq_one_letter_code
_entity_poly.pdbx_strand_id
1 'polypeptide(L)'
;DYYPSFDYLHVGELGDATNELIRRLADDTSRPDQQVVLKTIDRLPMTDFPLPAYELAETKKYFLGSIQFSSGCPYQCEFCDIPGLYGRNPRLKSPQQIIAELDKLRACGATDTVYFVDDNFIGNRKAASELLPH
;
A
#
# COMPACT_ATOMS: atom_id res chain seq x y z
N ASP A 1 23.14 -1.64 8.13
CA ASP A 1 23.05 -0.98 9.45
C ASP A 1 22.43 0.41 9.40
N TYR A 2 21.21 0.57 8.84
CA TYR A 2 20.59 1.91 8.69
C TYR A 2 19.64 2.29 9.84
N TYR A 3 19.16 1.33 10.64
CA TYR A 3 18.14 1.58 11.67
C TYR A 3 18.35 0.71 12.93
N PRO A 4 19.52 0.78 13.61
CA PRO A 4 19.91 -0.18 14.66
C PRO A 4 19.04 -0.12 15.92
N SER A 5 18.24 0.93 16.11
CA SER A 5 17.37 1.11 17.27
C SER A 5 16.04 0.36 17.18
N PHE A 6 15.69 -0.18 16.01
CA PHE A 6 14.43 -0.88 15.81
C PHE A 6 14.59 -2.37 16.05
N ASP A 7 13.61 -2.97 16.73
CA ASP A 7 13.61 -4.41 17.00
C ASP A 7 13.22 -5.22 15.75
N TYR A 8 12.27 -4.69 14.97
CA TYR A 8 11.80 -5.28 13.73
C TYR A 8 11.89 -4.27 12.59
N LEU A 9 12.43 -4.68 11.45
CA LEU A 9 12.38 -3.93 10.20
C LEU A 9 11.59 -4.72 9.16
N HIS A 10 10.40 -4.22 8.81
CA HIS A 10 9.65 -4.71 7.66
C HIS A 10 10.03 -3.87 6.43
N VAL A 11 10.47 -4.55 5.36
CA VAL A 11 10.98 -3.90 4.15
C VAL A 11 10.22 -4.43 2.94
N GLY A 12 9.56 -3.51 2.24
CA GLY A 12 8.73 -3.80 1.06
C GLY A 12 7.25 -3.61 1.34
N GLU A 13 6.41 -4.07 0.42
CA GLU A 13 4.96 -3.94 0.50
C GLU A 13 4.30 -5.08 1.28
N LEU A 14 2.98 -5.02 1.42
CA LEU A 14 2.15 -6.08 1.99
C LEU A 14 2.41 -7.42 1.28
N GLY A 15 2.71 -8.45 2.06
CA GLY A 15 3.04 -9.78 1.54
C GLY A 15 3.45 -10.77 2.63
N ASP A 16 4.22 -11.78 2.24
CA ASP A 16 4.78 -12.82 3.11
C ASP A 16 5.46 -12.27 4.37
N ALA A 17 6.32 -11.26 4.23
CA ALA A 17 7.03 -10.66 5.35
C ALA A 17 6.09 -9.94 6.33
N THR A 18 4.96 -9.41 5.86
CA THR A 18 3.95 -8.80 6.74
C THR A 18 3.22 -9.86 7.56
N ASN A 19 2.86 -10.97 6.92
CA ASN A 19 2.23 -12.11 7.61
C ASN A 19 3.18 -12.69 8.67
N GLU A 20 4.47 -12.83 8.34
CA GLU A 20 5.48 -13.30 9.29
C GLU A 20 5.66 -12.31 10.46
N LEU A 21 5.66 -11.00 10.21
CA LEU A 21 5.72 -10.00 11.29
C LEU A 21 4.53 -10.14 12.24
N ILE A 22 3.32 -10.18 11.69
CA ILE A 22 2.08 -10.31 12.49
C ILE A 22 2.10 -11.61 13.28
N ARG A 23 2.51 -12.73 12.66
CA ARG A 23 2.60 -14.03 13.31
C ARG A 23 3.57 -14.00 14.50
N ARG A 24 4.73 -13.35 14.34
CA ARG A 24 5.70 -13.19 15.44
C ARG A 24 5.13 -12.40 16.59
N LEU A 25 4.55 -11.24 16.31
CA LEU A 25 3.97 -10.36 17.34
C LEU A 25 2.77 -10.99 18.04
N ALA A 26 2.01 -11.84 17.35
CA ALA A 26 0.89 -12.58 17.94
C ALA A 26 1.36 -13.72 18.86
N ASP A 27 2.53 -14.30 18.60
CA ASP A 27 3.13 -15.38 19.38
C ASP A 27 3.86 -14.83 20.62
N ASP A 28 4.71 -13.81 20.43
CA ASP A 28 5.42 -13.12 21.50
C ASP A 28 5.68 -11.65 21.14
N THR A 29 5.41 -10.78 22.10
CA THR A 29 5.65 -9.32 22.00
C THR A 29 6.90 -8.87 22.75
N SER A 30 7.63 -9.80 23.37
CA SER A 30 8.91 -9.52 24.01
C SER A 30 9.93 -9.01 23.00
N ARG A 31 10.85 -8.16 23.48
CA ARG A 31 11.90 -7.59 22.64
C ARG A 31 12.88 -8.70 22.20
N PRO A 32 13.15 -8.88 20.90
CA PRO A 32 14.12 -9.86 20.44
C PRO A 32 15.56 -9.46 20.83
N ASP A 33 16.42 -10.44 21.07
CA ASP A 33 17.83 -10.23 21.42
C ASP A 33 18.64 -9.55 20.30
N GLN A 34 18.16 -9.66 19.06
CA GLN A 34 18.75 -9.05 17.87
C GLN A 34 17.67 -8.50 16.95
N GLN A 35 18.02 -7.46 16.18
CA GLN A 35 17.12 -6.90 15.18
C GLN A 35 16.69 -7.97 14.16
N VAL A 36 15.38 -8.07 13.93
CA VAL A 36 14.78 -8.97 12.95
C VAL A 36 14.44 -8.17 11.70
N VAL A 37 15.05 -8.52 10.57
CA VAL A 37 14.77 -7.90 9.27
C VAL A 37 13.93 -8.84 8.41
N LEU A 38 12.71 -8.41 8.08
CA LEU A 38 11.75 -9.13 7.26
C LEU A 38 11.62 -8.39 5.93
N LYS A 39 12.06 -9.02 4.84
CA LYS A 39 11.97 -8.46 3.49
C LYS A 39 10.88 -9.18 2.72
N THR A 40 9.92 -8.44 2.16
CA THR A 40 8.86 -9.02 1.34
C THR A 40 9.46 -9.62 0.08
N ILE A 41 9.20 -10.91 -0.16
CA ILE A 41 9.57 -11.61 -1.40
C ILE A 41 8.30 -11.81 -2.22
N ASP A 42 7.32 -12.46 -1.61
CA ASP A 42 6.02 -12.72 -2.21
C ASP A 42 5.02 -11.65 -1.78
N ARG A 43 4.75 -10.72 -2.70
CA ARG A 43 3.81 -9.63 -2.47
C ARG A 43 2.38 -10.11 -2.61
N LEU A 44 1.53 -9.68 -1.69
CA LEU A 44 0.10 -9.95 -1.75
C LEU A 44 -0.47 -9.31 -3.03
N PRO A 45 -1.32 -10.01 -3.80
CA PRO A 45 -2.04 -9.38 -4.90
C PRO A 45 -2.85 -8.18 -4.40
N MET A 46 -2.86 -7.07 -5.15
CA MET A 46 -3.60 -5.87 -4.73
C MET A 46 -5.12 -6.12 -4.66
N THR A 47 -5.62 -7.11 -5.39
CA THR A 47 -7.01 -7.58 -5.30
C THR A 47 -7.37 -8.17 -3.94
N ASP A 48 -6.37 -8.60 -3.17
CA ASP A 48 -6.54 -9.23 -1.86
C ASP A 48 -6.18 -8.25 -0.73
N PHE A 49 -5.85 -7.00 -1.05
CA PHE A 49 -5.62 -5.98 -0.03
C PHE A 49 -6.93 -5.72 0.73
N PRO A 50 -6.87 -5.66 2.08
CA PRO A 50 -8.03 -5.29 2.87
C PRO A 50 -8.40 -3.83 2.60
N LEU A 51 -9.66 -3.48 2.86
CA LEU A 51 -10.03 -2.07 2.96
C LEU A 51 -9.15 -1.39 4.02
N PRO A 52 -8.52 -0.24 3.70
CA PRO A 52 -7.79 0.51 4.70
C PRO A 52 -8.71 0.88 5.86
N ALA A 53 -8.19 0.76 7.09
CA ALA A 53 -8.91 1.03 8.31
C ALA A 53 -9.09 2.55 8.54
N TYR A 54 -9.75 3.23 7.60
CA TYR A 54 -9.97 4.69 7.61
C TYR A 54 -10.66 5.17 8.89
N GLU A 55 -11.44 4.33 9.56
CA GLU A 55 -12.07 4.60 10.85
C GLU A 55 -11.08 4.77 12.01
N LEU A 56 -9.85 4.25 11.87
CA LEU A 56 -8.79 4.42 12.87
C LEU A 56 -7.98 5.70 12.61
N ALA A 57 -8.22 6.39 11.50
CA ALA A 57 -7.57 7.65 11.14
C ALA A 57 -8.50 8.83 11.40
N GLU A 58 -7.94 9.99 11.75
CA GLU A 58 -8.69 11.25 11.90
C GLU A 58 -8.95 11.92 10.53
N THR A 59 -9.61 11.22 9.61
CA THR A 59 -9.77 11.61 8.19
C THR A 59 -10.34 13.02 7.99
N LYS A 60 -11.22 13.48 8.89
CA LYS A 60 -11.81 14.83 8.91
C LYS A 60 -10.78 15.96 9.06
N LYS A 61 -9.58 15.68 9.56
CA LYS A 61 -8.50 16.66 9.71
C LYS A 61 -7.71 16.88 8.41
N TYR A 62 -7.95 16.07 7.38
CA TYR A 62 -7.21 16.12 6.12
C TYR A 62 -8.04 16.74 5.01
N PHE A 63 -7.40 17.57 4.19
CA PHE A 63 -8.04 18.21 3.04
C PHE A 63 -8.32 17.23 1.88
N LEU A 64 -7.50 16.17 1.74
CA LEU A 64 -7.58 15.17 0.68
C LEU A 64 -7.61 13.77 1.29
N GLY A 65 -8.50 12.92 0.77
CA GLY A 65 -8.39 11.47 0.95
C GLY A 65 -7.32 10.89 0.03
N SER A 66 -6.60 9.88 0.48
CA SER A 66 -5.62 9.16 -0.35
C SER A 66 -6.19 7.81 -0.77
N ILE A 67 -6.08 7.49 -2.06
CA ILE A 67 -6.45 6.18 -2.62
C ILE A 67 -5.30 5.68 -3.47
N GLN A 68 -5.05 4.38 -3.43
CA GLN A 68 -4.08 3.72 -4.30
C GLN A 68 -4.81 2.72 -5.20
N PHE A 69 -4.72 2.91 -6.50
CA PHE A 69 -5.25 2.02 -7.52
C PHE A 69 -4.20 1.02 -8.03
N SER A 70 -2.97 1.48 -8.21
CA SER A 70 -1.87 0.68 -8.72
C SER A 70 -0.58 0.84 -7.91
N SER A 71 0.26 -0.19 -7.96
CA SER A 71 1.58 -0.21 -7.32
C SER A 71 2.62 -0.80 -8.28
N GLY A 72 3.76 -0.12 -8.37
CA GLY A 72 4.85 -0.48 -9.27
C GLY A 72 4.78 0.24 -10.61
N CYS A 73 5.93 0.33 -11.29
CA CYS A 73 6.09 1.13 -12.50
C CYS A 73 7.05 0.47 -13.49
N PRO A 74 6.70 0.34 -14.79
CA PRO A 74 7.55 -0.34 -15.77
C PRO A 74 8.72 0.53 -16.26
N TYR A 75 8.67 1.83 -15.98
CA TYR A 75 9.69 2.78 -16.39
C TYR A 75 10.95 2.63 -15.55
N GLN A 76 12.09 2.95 -16.14
CA GLN A 76 13.41 2.84 -15.51
C GLN A 76 14.08 4.21 -15.49
N CYS A 77 13.42 5.15 -14.83
CA CYS A 77 13.97 6.48 -14.59
C CYS A 77 15.17 6.35 -13.65
N GLU A 78 16.30 6.97 -14.00
CA GLU A 78 17.56 6.89 -13.22
C GLU A 78 17.43 7.45 -11.80
N PHE A 79 16.47 8.33 -11.58
CA PHE A 79 16.20 9.00 -10.31
C PHE A 79 15.17 8.26 -9.43
N CYS A 80 14.57 7.18 -9.92
CA CYS A 80 13.38 6.57 -9.32
C CYS A 80 13.69 5.22 -8.69
N ASP A 81 13.27 5.02 -7.43
CA ASP A 81 13.43 3.80 -6.66
C ASP A 81 12.20 2.89 -6.70
N ILE A 82 11.06 3.36 -7.23
CA ILE A 82 9.81 2.61 -7.36
C ILE A 82 9.99 1.22 -7.97
N PRO A 83 10.70 1.02 -9.09
CA PRO A 83 10.86 -0.33 -9.64
C PRO A 83 11.62 -1.29 -8.71
N GLY A 84 12.49 -0.76 -7.86
CA GLY A 84 13.23 -1.53 -6.85
C GLY A 84 12.39 -1.86 -5.61
N LEU A 85 11.51 -0.93 -5.19
CA LEU A 85 10.64 -1.10 -4.02
C LEU A 85 9.36 -1.89 -4.35
N TYR A 86 8.68 -1.51 -5.44
CA TYR A 86 7.34 -1.94 -5.82
C TYR A 86 7.32 -2.72 -7.14
N GLY A 87 8.48 -3.05 -7.69
CA GLY A 87 8.60 -3.86 -8.88
C GLY A 87 8.21 -3.16 -10.18
N ARG A 88 8.49 -3.86 -11.29
CA ARG A 88 8.35 -3.32 -12.65
C ARG A 88 6.99 -3.58 -13.30
N ASN A 89 6.24 -4.53 -12.79
CA ASN A 89 4.94 -4.90 -13.33
C ASN A 89 3.87 -4.24 -12.46
N PRO A 90 3.15 -3.21 -12.96
CA PRO A 90 2.07 -2.60 -12.21
C PRO A 90 1.03 -3.64 -11.83
N ARG A 91 0.78 -3.73 -10.52
CA ARG A 91 -0.34 -4.51 -9.98
C ARG A 91 -1.49 -3.54 -9.76
N LEU A 92 -2.71 -4.03 -9.88
CA LEU A 92 -3.92 -3.21 -9.91
C LEU A 92 -4.94 -3.72 -8.90
N LYS A 93 -5.66 -2.79 -8.26
CA LYS A 93 -6.95 -3.08 -7.64
C LYS A 93 -8.05 -3.14 -8.70
N SER A 94 -9.16 -3.78 -8.37
CA SER A 94 -10.36 -3.72 -9.20
C SER A 94 -11.10 -2.39 -9.02
N PRO A 95 -11.89 -1.93 -10.00
CA PRO A 95 -12.76 -0.76 -9.83
C PRO A 95 -13.70 -0.87 -8.63
N GLN A 96 -14.18 -2.08 -8.31
CA GLN A 96 -15.05 -2.33 -7.17
C GLN A 96 -14.34 -2.08 -5.83
N GLN A 97 -13.05 -2.43 -5.71
CA GLN A 97 -12.25 -2.09 -4.52
C GLN A 97 -12.11 -0.57 -4.37
N ILE A 98 -11.88 0.16 -5.47
CA ILE A 98 -11.76 1.62 -5.43
C ILE A 98 -13.07 2.28 -5.00
N ILE A 99 -14.21 1.81 -5.52
CA ILE A 99 -15.53 2.29 -5.09
C ILE A 99 -15.73 2.01 -3.58
N ALA A 100 -15.40 0.82 -3.11
CA ALA A 100 -15.53 0.48 -1.69
C ALA A 100 -14.63 1.33 -0.79
N GLU A 101 -13.41 1.67 -1.22
CA GLU A 101 -12.53 2.59 -0.50
C GLU A 101 -13.07 4.02 -0.46
N LEU A 102 -13.62 4.52 -1.57
CA LEU A 102 -14.30 5.82 -1.65
C LEU A 102 -15.51 5.89 -0.70
N ASP A 103 -16.36 4.87 -0.72
CA ASP A 103 -17.53 4.79 0.15
C ASP A 103 -17.13 4.78 1.62
N LYS A 104 -16.09 4.02 1.98
CA LYS A 104 -15.56 3.96 3.35
C LYS A 104 -14.94 5.29 3.78
N LEU A 105 -14.14 5.95 2.93
CA LEU A 105 -13.57 7.28 3.21
C LEU A 105 -14.68 8.30 3.49
N ARG A 106 -15.71 8.32 2.65
CA ARG A 106 -16.86 9.21 2.80
C ARG A 106 -17.63 8.90 4.09
N ALA A 107 -17.85 7.64 4.42
CA ALA A 107 -18.48 7.22 5.67
C ALA A 107 -17.69 7.64 6.92
N CYS A 108 -16.35 7.70 6.82
CA CYS A 108 -15.48 8.21 7.90
C CYS A 108 -15.46 9.75 7.98
N GLY A 109 -16.08 10.46 7.03
CA GLY A 109 -16.16 11.92 6.98
C GLY A 109 -14.96 12.59 6.32
N ALA A 110 -14.23 11.88 5.46
CA ALA A 110 -13.25 12.52 4.58
C ALA A 110 -13.93 13.54 3.66
N THR A 111 -13.13 14.46 3.11
CA THR A 111 -13.62 15.42 2.10
C THR A 111 -14.00 14.69 0.81
N ASP A 112 -14.84 15.33 -0.01
CA ASP A 112 -15.21 14.81 -1.34
C ASP A 112 -14.07 14.96 -2.38
N THR A 113 -12.83 15.20 -1.93
CA THR A 113 -11.66 15.33 -2.81
C THR A 113 -10.65 14.23 -2.47
N VAL A 114 -10.28 13.45 -3.48
CA VAL A 114 -9.33 12.35 -3.36
C VAL A 114 -8.12 12.55 -4.25
N TYR A 115 -7.00 11.99 -3.81
CA TYR A 115 -5.74 11.97 -4.54
C TYR A 115 -5.30 10.51 -4.74
N PHE A 116 -5.09 10.14 -6.01
CA PHE A 116 -4.50 8.85 -6.36
C PHE A 116 -3.00 8.90 -6.09
N VAL A 117 -2.52 8.10 -5.12
CA VAL A 117 -1.10 8.07 -4.70
C VAL A 117 -0.23 7.13 -5.53
N ASP A 118 -0.78 6.62 -6.64
CA ASP A 118 -0.11 5.72 -7.56
C ASP A 118 1.21 6.32 -8.09
N ASP A 119 2.24 5.49 -8.17
CA ASP A 119 3.52 5.87 -8.78
C ASP A 119 3.35 6.31 -10.24
N ASN A 120 2.42 5.65 -10.94
CA ASN A 120 2.01 6.01 -12.29
C ASN A 120 0.58 5.53 -12.56
N PHE A 121 -0.41 6.36 -12.20
CA PHE A 121 -1.82 6.09 -12.41
C PHE A 121 -2.18 5.72 -13.86
N ILE A 122 -1.52 6.35 -14.85
CA ILE A 122 -1.75 6.10 -16.29
C ILE A 122 -0.80 5.04 -16.88
N GLY A 123 -0.02 4.36 -16.04
CA GLY A 123 0.96 3.35 -16.46
C GLY A 123 0.31 2.18 -17.21
N ASN A 124 -0.94 1.86 -16.87
CA ASN A 124 -1.80 0.99 -17.66
C ASN A 124 -3.04 1.77 -18.14
N ARG A 125 -2.95 2.39 -19.32
CA ARG A 125 -4.02 3.20 -19.91
C ARG A 125 -5.35 2.47 -20.03
N LYS A 126 -5.35 1.19 -20.40
CA LYS A 126 -6.57 0.40 -20.53
C LYS A 126 -7.28 0.28 -19.18
N ALA A 127 -6.53 -0.10 -18.14
CA ALA A 127 -7.07 -0.22 -16.79
C ALA A 127 -7.54 1.13 -16.21
N ALA A 128 -6.80 2.22 -16.47
CA ALA A 128 -7.20 3.56 -16.05
C ALA A 128 -8.52 4.01 -16.75
N SER A 129 -8.68 3.71 -18.04
CA SER A 129 -9.93 3.97 -18.76
C SER A 129 -11.10 3.11 -18.26
N GLU A 130 -10.84 1.85 -17.89
CA GLU A 130 -11.86 0.98 -17.27
C GLU A 130 -12.27 1.45 -15.87
N LEU A 131 -11.34 2.05 -15.12
CA LEU A 131 -11.59 2.62 -13.80
C LEU A 131 -12.39 3.94 -13.85
N LEU A 132 -12.11 4.79 -14.85
CA LEU A 132 -12.71 6.12 -15.01
C LEU A 132 -13.72 6.10 -16.18
N PRO A 133 -14.94 5.59 -15.97
CA PRO A 133 -15.94 5.57 -17.03
C PRO A 133 -16.29 6.99 -17.48
N HIS A 134 -16.43 7.16 -18.80
CA HIS A 134 -16.77 8.40 -19.48
C HIS A 134 -18.25 8.76 -19.36
#